data_AF-A0A3D2B2L8-F1
#
_entry.id   AF-A0A3D2B2L8-F1
#
_cell.length_a   1.000
_cell.length_b   1.000
_cell.length_c   1.000
_cell.angle_alpha   90.00
_cell.angle_beta   90.00
_cell.angle_gamma   90.00
#
_symmetry.space_group_name_H-M   'P 1'
#
loop_
_entity.id
_entity.type
_entity.pdbx_description
1 polymer ?
#
loop_
_entity_poly.entity_id
_entity_poly.type
_entity_poly.pdbx_seq_one_letter_code
_entity_poly.pdbx_strand_id
1 'polypeptide(L)'
;VEMAAAQLGIKLRFEGTGVDEKGIVVSVTGHDAPGVQPGDVIVEVDPRYFRPAEVETLLGDPTKAHEKLGWKPETTLQEMVSEMVAKDLEAAKKHSLLKSHGYEVAIALES
;
A
#
# COMPACT_ATOMS: atom_id res chain seq x y z
N VAL A 1 1.56 5.24 -0.02
CA VAL A 1 0.95 4.72 -1.27
C VAL A 1 2.00 4.52 -2.35
N GLU A 2 2.72 5.56 -2.77
CA GLU A 2 3.70 5.46 -3.87
C GLU A 2 4.83 4.44 -3.60
N MET A 3 5.38 4.40 -2.39
CA MET A 3 6.43 3.42 -2.04
C MET A 3 5.95 1.97 -2.26
N ALA A 4 4.71 1.67 -1.86
CA ALA A 4 4.14 0.34 -2.02
C ALA A 4 3.87 0.01 -3.50
N ALA A 5 3.29 0.95 -4.25
CA ALA A 5 3.07 0.79 -5.69
C ALA A 5 4.40 0.55 -6.44
N ALA A 6 5.45 1.28 -6.08
CA ALA A 6 6.78 1.13 -6.68
C ALA A 6 7.40 -0.25 -6.43
N GLN A 7 7.15 -0.89 -5.29
CA GLN A 7 7.60 -2.28 -5.04
C GLN A 7 6.98 -3.28 -6.02
N LEU A 8 5.82 -2.97 -6.58
CA LEU A 8 5.14 -3.78 -7.61
C LEU A 8 5.45 -3.30 -9.04
N GLY A 9 6.39 -2.37 -9.21
CA GLY A 9 6.74 -1.78 -10.50
C GLY A 9 5.70 -0.79 -11.04
N ILE A 10 4.77 -0.32 -10.20
CA ILE A 10 3.70 0.60 -10.59
C ILE A 10 4.13 2.04 -10.28
N LYS A 11 4.16 2.89 -11.29
CA LYS A 11 4.32 4.34 -11.13
C LYS A 11 2.95 5.01 -11.12
N LEU A 12 2.72 5.87 -10.13
CA LEU A 12 1.46 6.61 -9.99
C LEU A 12 1.65 8.11 -10.27
N ARG A 13 0.55 8.75 -10.66
CA ARG A 13 0.35 10.21 -10.59
C ARG A 13 -0.97 10.46 -9.84
N PHE A 14 -1.01 11.52 -9.05
CA PHE A 14 -2.22 11.93 -8.33
C PHE A 14 -2.85 13.14 -8.99
N GLU A 15 -4.17 13.11 -9.15
CA GLU A 15 -4.99 14.21 -9.66
C GLU A 15 -6.24 14.37 -8.81
N GLY A 16 -6.74 15.61 -8.74
CA GLY A 16 -7.86 15.97 -7.86
C GLY A 16 -7.40 16.42 -6.48
N THR A 17 -8.35 16.61 -5.58
CA THR A 17 -8.11 17.02 -4.18
C THR A 17 -9.23 16.49 -3.29
N GLY A 18 -8.92 16.17 -2.04
CA GLY A 18 -9.92 15.70 -1.08
C GLY A 18 -10.59 14.41 -1.56
N VAL A 19 -11.91 14.37 -1.54
CA VAL A 19 -12.69 13.18 -1.94
C VAL A 19 -12.59 12.85 -3.43
N ASP A 20 -12.22 13.82 -4.26
CA ASP A 20 -12.06 13.65 -5.71
C ASP A 20 -10.62 13.27 -6.09
N GLU A 21 -9.72 13.11 -5.11
CA GLU A 21 -8.33 12.71 -5.37
C GLU A 21 -8.25 11.25 -5.83
N LYS A 22 -7.51 11.02 -6.92
CA LYS A 22 -7.31 9.70 -7.54
C LYS A 22 -5.85 9.44 -7.84
N GLY A 23 -5.41 8.21 -7.58
CA GLY A 23 -4.10 7.69 -8.00
C GLY A 23 -4.21 6.93 -9.31
N ILE A 24 -3.62 7.49 -10.37
CA ILE A 24 -3.68 6.98 -11.74
C ILE A 24 -2.34 6.35 -12.12
N VAL A 25 -2.39 5.17 -12.73
CA VAL A 25 -1.21 4.44 -13.20
C VAL A 25 -0.59 5.13 -14.40
N VAL A 26 0.68 5.50 -14.29
CA VAL A 26 1.48 6.10 -15.37
C VAL A 26 2.20 5.04 -16.18
N SER A 27 2.79 4.06 -15.50
CA SER A 27 3.53 2.96 -16.12
C SER A 27 3.58 1.77 -15.19
N VAL A 28 3.62 0.58 -15.77
CA VAL A 28 3.86 -0.68 -15.04
C VAL A 28 5.14 -1.30 -15.59
N THR A 29 6.03 -1.70 -14.70
CA THR A 29 7.25 -2.45 -15.01
C THR A 29 7.24 -3.77 -14.26
N GLY A 30 7.93 -4.78 -14.80
CA GLY A 30 7.93 -6.11 -14.20
C GLY A 30 6.66 -6.92 -14.49
N HIS A 31 6.40 -7.92 -13.65
CA HIS A 31 5.36 -8.95 -13.89
C HIS A 31 4.49 -9.24 -12.65
N ASP A 32 4.65 -8.46 -11.58
CA ASP A 32 3.96 -8.69 -10.31
C ASP A 32 2.55 -8.08 -10.26
N ALA A 33 2.23 -7.18 -11.20
CA ALA A 33 0.91 -6.56 -11.34
C ALA A 33 0.28 -6.84 -12.72
N PRO A 34 0.03 -8.11 -13.10
CA PRO A 34 -0.41 -8.48 -14.45
C PRO A 34 -1.82 -7.98 -14.81
N GLY A 35 -2.62 -7.55 -13.83
CA GLY A 35 -3.97 -7.01 -14.03
C GLY A 35 -4.06 -5.49 -14.02
N VAL A 36 -2.93 -4.78 -14.02
CA VAL A 36 -2.87 -3.32 -13.95
C VAL A 36 -2.23 -2.76 -15.23
N GLN A 37 -2.82 -1.73 -15.80
CA GLN A 37 -2.33 -1.07 -17.02
C GLN A 37 -2.24 0.46 -16.86
N PRO A 38 -1.40 1.15 -17.64
CA PRO A 38 -1.37 2.61 -17.68
C PRO A 38 -2.76 3.20 -17.97
N GLY A 39 -3.15 4.21 -17.20
CA GLY A 39 -4.46 4.86 -17.26
C GLY A 39 -5.46 4.33 -16.24
N ASP A 40 -5.23 3.17 -15.61
CA ASP A 40 -6.10 2.66 -14.56
C ASP A 40 -6.07 3.58 -13.33
N VAL A 41 -7.23 3.76 -12.70
CA VAL A 41 -7.34 4.35 -11.36
C VAL A 41 -7.28 3.20 -10.36
N ILE A 42 -6.26 3.19 -9.49
CA ILE A 42 -6.06 2.13 -8.49
C ILE A 42 -6.06 2.64 -7.05
N VAL A 43 -6.25 3.95 -6.85
CA VAL A 43 -6.41 4.59 -5.54
C VAL A 43 -7.53 5.62 -5.66
N GLU A 44 -8.49 5.55 -4.75
CA GLU A 44 -9.59 6.51 -4.63
C GLU A 44 -9.83 6.82 -3.15
N VAL A 45 -10.40 7.99 -2.87
CA VAL A 45 -10.77 8.40 -1.51
C VAL A 45 -12.23 8.05 -1.26
N ASP A 46 -12.48 7.26 -0.22
CA ASP A 46 -13.83 6.94 0.23
C ASP A 46 -14.14 7.67 1.55
N PRO A 47 -15.12 8.62 1.55
CA PRO A 47 -15.50 9.38 2.74
C PRO A 47 -15.95 8.51 3.92
N ARG A 48 -16.35 7.25 3.69
CA ARG A 48 -16.74 6.32 4.76
C ARG A 48 -15.62 6.04 5.75
N TYR A 49 -14.36 6.16 5.34
CA TYR A 49 -13.21 5.98 6.22
C TYR A 49 -12.79 7.28 6.95
N PHE A 50 -13.49 8.40 6.73
CA PHE A 50 -13.22 9.64 7.46
C PHE A 50 -13.67 9.52 8.92
N ARG A 51 -12.78 9.86 9.83
CA ARG A 51 -13.07 9.83 11.26
C ARG A 51 -13.63 11.18 11.71
N PRO A 52 -14.77 11.23 12.45
CA PRO A 52 -15.34 12.49 12.94
C PRO A 52 -14.40 13.31 13.83
N ALA A 53 -13.46 12.65 14.50
CA ALA A 53 -12.37 13.27 15.23
C ALA A 53 -11.05 12.74 14.64
N GLU A 54 -10.49 13.48 13.71
CA GLU A 54 -9.22 13.13 13.07
C GLU A 54 -8.04 13.62 13.92
N VAL A 55 -6.92 12.88 13.86
CA VAL A 55 -5.66 13.31 14.44
C VAL A 55 -4.75 13.74 13.29
N GLU A 56 -4.63 15.06 13.09
CA GLU A 56 -3.92 15.65 11.95
C GLU A 56 -2.45 15.25 11.88
N THR A 57 -1.77 15.11 13.03
CA THR A 57 -0.35 14.74 13.06
C THR A 57 0.00 14.02 14.36
N LEU A 58 0.77 12.93 14.22
CA LEU A 58 1.45 12.26 15.31
C LEU A 58 2.94 12.24 15.00
N LEU A 59 3.73 12.98 15.78
CA LEU A 59 5.18 13.02 15.69
C LEU A 59 5.78 12.82 17.08
N GLY A 60 6.33 11.64 17.32
CA GLY A 60 6.98 11.31 18.59
C GLY A 60 8.44 11.76 18.62
N ASP A 61 8.90 12.22 19.78
CA ASP A 61 10.32 12.46 20.07
C ASP A 61 10.90 11.29 20.88
N PRO A 62 11.72 10.42 20.26
CA PRO A 62 12.30 9.26 20.95
C PRO A 62 13.58 9.58 21.75
N THR A 63 13.98 10.85 21.91
CA THR A 63 15.26 11.25 22.54
C THR A 63 15.46 10.58 23.90
N LYS A 64 14.42 10.54 24.75
CA LYS A 64 14.50 9.89 26.07
C LYS A 64 14.80 8.39 26.00
N ALA A 65 14.22 7.69 25.03
CA ALA A 65 14.48 6.25 24.83
C ALA A 65 15.91 6.04 24.31
N HIS A 66 16.35 6.91 23.40
CA HIS A 66 17.71 6.87 22.89
C HIS A 66 18.76 7.09 24.00
N GLU A 67 18.61 8.13 24.80
CA GLU A 67 19.57 8.48 25.86
C GLU A 67 19.65 7.44 26.98
N LYS A 68 18.50 6.91 27.41
CA LYS A 68 18.44 6.01 28.59
C LYS A 68 18.61 4.55 28.24
N LEU A 69 18.20 4.14 27.04
CA LEU A 69 18.16 2.74 26.64
C LEU A 69 19.10 2.44 25.47
N GLY A 70 19.74 3.45 24.89
CA GLY A 70 20.50 3.31 23.65
C GLY A 70 19.62 3.00 22.43
N TRP A 71 18.29 3.02 22.59
CA TRP A 71 17.36 2.56 21.56
C TRP A 71 17.41 3.42 20.31
N LYS A 72 17.38 2.77 19.14
CA LYS A 72 17.24 3.37 17.82
C LYS A 72 16.41 2.42 16.94
N PRO A 73 15.56 2.93 16.03
CA PRO A 73 14.92 2.08 15.04
C PRO A 73 15.97 1.50 14.09
N GLU A 74 15.93 0.19 13.87
CA GLU A 74 16.84 -0.52 12.96
C GLU A 74 16.25 -0.68 11.56
N THR A 75 14.92 -0.72 11.46
CA THR A 75 14.18 -0.84 10.20
C THR A 75 13.73 0.53 9.73
N THR A 76 14.08 0.88 8.50
CA THR A 76 13.62 2.08 7.81
C THR A 76 12.18 1.92 7.32
N LEU A 77 11.51 3.04 7.00
CA LEU A 77 10.18 3.00 6.39
C LEU A 77 10.18 2.21 5.08
N GLN A 78 11.22 2.36 4.26
CA GLN A 78 11.34 1.70 2.97
C GLN A 78 11.48 0.18 3.12
N GLU A 79 12.30 -0.28 4.07
CA GLU A 79 12.46 -1.71 4.36
C GLU A 79 11.16 -2.31 4.87
N MET A 80 10.49 -1.62 5.81
CA MET A 80 9.20 -2.06 6.34
C MET A 80 8.15 -2.18 5.23
N VAL A 81 8.02 -1.17 4.36
CA VAL A 81 7.07 -1.21 3.24
C VAL A 81 7.42 -2.34 2.25
N SER A 82 8.71 -2.55 1.96
CA SER A 82 9.16 -3.64 1.08
C SER A 82 8.81 -5.01 1.65
N GLU A 83 9.06 -5.23 2.95
CA GLU A 83 8.72 -6.48 3.64
C GLU A 83 7.21 -6.75 3.60
N MET A 84 6.39 -5.73 3.92
CA MET A 84 4.94 -5.85 3.91
C MET A 84 4.40 -6.20 2.52
N VAL A 85 4.82 -5.46 1.48
CA VAL A 85 4.35 -5.70 0.10
C VAL A 85 4.78 -7.08 -0.40
N ALA A 86 6.00 -7.51 -0.10
CA ALA A 86 6.47 -8.84 -0.50
C ALA A 86 5.58 -9.96 0.08
N LYS A 87 5.17 -9.83 1.35
CA LYS A 87 4.28 -10.80 2.01
C LYS A 87 2.88 -10.79 1.45
N ASP A 88 2.30 -9.61 1.22
CA ASP A 88 0.96 -9.50 0.64
C ASP A 88 0.93 -10.01 -0.81
N LEU A 89 1.98 -9.74 -1.60
CA LEU A 89 2.12 -10.26 -2.95
C LEU A 89 2.22 -11.80 -2.98
N GLU A 90 2.99 -12.39 -2.06
CA GLU A 90 3.07 -13.85 -1.92
C GLU A 90 1.69 -14.46 -1.63
N ALA A 91 0.94 -13.87 -0.71
CA ALA A 91 -0.42 -14.29 -0.38
C ALA A 91 -1.37 -14.15 -1.59
N ALA A 92 -1.31 -13.01 -2.30
CA ALA A 92 -2.12 -12.76 -3.48
C ALA A 92 -1.83 -13.75 -4.63
N LYS A 93 -0.55 -14.10 -4.85
CA LYS A 93 -0.15 -15.11 -5.85
C LYS A 93 -0.72 -16.49 -5.54
N LYS A 94 -0.78 -16.90 -4.26
CA LYS A 94 -1.41 -18.16 -3.84
C LYS A 94 -2.90 -18.17 -4.19
N HIS A 95 -3.63 -17.09 -3.90
CA HIS A 95 -5.04 -16.96 -4.26
C HIS A 95 -5.26 -16.98 -5.78
N SER A 96 -4.45 -16.23 -6.53
CA SER A 96 -4.50 -16.20 -7.99
C SER A 96 -4.27 -17.59 -8.62
N LEU A 97 -3.31 -18.35 -8.08
CA LEU A 97 -3.02 -19.72 -8.52
C LEU A 97 -4.19 -20.66 -8.28
N LEU A 98 -4.78 -20.63 -7.08
CA LEU A 98 -5.94 -21.47 -6.75
C LEU A 98 -7.12 -21.15 -7.67
N LYS A 99 -7.41 -19.87 -7.87
CA LYS A 99 -8.48 -19.41 -8.75
C LYS A 99 -8.26 -19.83 -10.20
N SER A 100 -7.03 -19.75 -10.72
CA SER A 100 -6.72 -20.17 -12.10
C SER A 100 -6.87 -21.69 -12.33
N HIS A 101 -6.88 -22.48 -11.26
CA HIS A 101 -7.11 -23.93 -11.28
C HIS A 101 -8.53 -24.33 -10.86
N GLY A 102 -9.46 -23.37 -10.79
CA GLY A 102 -10.89 -23.64 -10.56
C GLY A 102 -11.27 -23.87 -9.10
N TYR A 103 -10.39 -23.56 -8.15
CA TYR A 103 -10.72 -23.62 -6.72
C TYR A 103 -11.41 -22.31 -6.29
N GLU A 104 -12.46 -22.45 -5.49
CA GLU A 104 -13.05 -21.30 -4.80
C GLU A 104 -12.10 -20.79 -3.73
N VAL A 105 -11.80 -19.51 -3.77
CA VAL A 105 -11.01 -18.80 -2.77
C VAL A 105 -11.92 -17.75 -2.15
N ALA A 106 -12.20 -17.87 -0.86
CA ALA A 106 -12.91 -16.83 -0.12
C ALA A 106 -11.97 -15.64 0.06
N ILE A 107 -12.20 -14.59 -0.73
CA ILE A 107 -11.52 -13.30 -0.58
C ILE A 107 -12.53 -12.34 0.01
N ALA A 108 -12.18 -11.68 1.13
CA ALA A 108 -12.98 -10.60 1.67
C ALA A 108 -13.03 -9.48 0.63
N LEU A 109 -14.23 -9.17 0.14
CA LEU A 109 -14.49 -7.98 -0.66
C LEU A 109 -14.96 -6.90 0.30
N GLU A 110 -14.22 -5.81 0.39
CA GLU A 110 -14.68 -4.60 1.08
C GLU A 110 -15.85 -4.03 0.26
N SER A 111 -17.00 -3.86 0.92
CA SER A 111 -18.23 -3.30 0.34
C SER A 111 -18.29 -1.79 0.53
#